data_AF-A0A920C1I5-F1
#
_entry.id   AF-A0A920C1I5-F1
#
_cell.length_a   1.000
_cell.length_b   1.000
_cell.length_c   1.000
_cell.angle_alpha   90.00
_cell.angle_beta   90.00
_cell.angle_gamma   90.00
#
_symmetry.space_group_name_H-M   'P 1'
#
loop_
_entity.id
_entity.type
_entity.pdbx_description
1 polymer ?
#
loop_
_entity_poly.entity_id
_entity_poly.type
_entity_poly.pdbx_seq_one_letter_code
_entity_poly.pdbx_strand_id
1 'polypeptide(L)' 'MFILGQKVQIADATKTKIDKFIESYSLTIMETSNFKGEITKIEDGIHFVGFKNDLGRVTQGFKADEIKEVK' A
#
# COMPACT_ATOMS: atom_id res chain seq x y z
N MET A 1 -2.95 -14.31 -7.82
CA MET A 1 -4.16 -13.46 -7.73
C MET A 1 -4.27 -13.02 -6.29
N PHE A 2 -4.40 -11.72 -6.05
CA PHE A 2 -4.49 -11.20 -4.69
C PHE A 2 -5.92 -11.26 -4.16
N ILE A 3 -6.09 -11.35 -2.84
CA ILE A 3 -7.41 -11.40 -2.19
C ILE A 3 -7.57 -10.31 -1.12
N LEU A 4 -8.82 -9.97 -0.80
CA LEU A 4 -9.14 -9.07 0.33
C LEU A 4 -8.61 -9.67 1.64
N GLY A 5 -8.03 -8.83 2.49
CA GLY A 5 -7.39 -9.23 3.74
C GLY A 5 -5.97 -9.79 3.58
N GLN A 6 -5.45 -9.91 2.36
CA GLN A 6 -4.09 -10.41 2.14
C GLN A 6 -3.05 -9.36 2.54
N LYS A 7 -2.04 -9.80 3.30
CA LYS A 7 -0.88 -8.99 3.62
C LYS A 7 0.04 -8.90 2.41
N VAL A 8 0.36 -7.66 2.03
CA VAL A 8 1.22 -7.35 0.90
C VAL A 8 2.24 -6.31 1.28
N GLN A 9 3.35 -6.28 0.55
CA GLN A 9 4.39 -5.30 0.66
C GLN A 9 4.56 -4.59 -0.68
N ILE A 10 4.74 -3.27 -0.66
CA ILE A 10 4.98 -2.53 -1.90
C ILE A 10 6.35 -2.93 -2.48
N ALA A 11 6.37 -3.31 -3.74
CA ALA A 11 7.50 -3.93 -4.42
C ALA A 11 8.64 -2.96 -4.72
N ASP A 12 8.31 -1.69 -4.97
CA ASP A 12 9.24 -0.66 -5.41
C ASP A 12 8.75 0.73 -4.96
N ALA A 13 9.03 1.09 -3.70
CA ALA A 13 8.65 2.38 -3.12
C ALA A 13 9.26 3.59 -3.87
N THR A 14 10.34 3.37 -4.62
CA THR A 14 11.04 4.35 -5.46
C THR A 14 10.44 4.55 -6.84
N LYS A 15 9.84 3.52 -7.45
CA LYS A 15 9.14 3.61 -8.75
C LYS A 15 7.67 3.89 -8.63
N THR A 16 7.06 3.47 -7.53
CA THR A 16 5.71 3.92 -7.22
C THR A 16 5.83 5.42 -7.24
N LYS A 17 5.12 6.08 -8.16
CA LYS A 17 4.92 7.52 -8.07
C LYS A 17 4.18 7.68 -6.75
N ILE A 18 4.93 7.81 -5.65
CA ILE A 18 4.46 8.50 -4.46
C ILE A 18 4.06 9.82 -5.06
N ASP A 19 2.77 9.92 -5.36
CA ASP A 19 2.24 10.95 -6.21
C ASP A 19 2.71 12.27 -5.60
N LYS A 20 2.93 13.32 -6.38
CA LYS A 20 3.28 14.62 -5.76
C LYS A 20 2.19 15.11 -4.77
N PHE A 21 1.06 14.40 -4.74
CA PHE A 21 -0.10 14.54 -3.87
C PHE A 21 -0.17 13.52 -2.71
N ILE A 22 0.71 12.52 -2.60
CA ILE A 22 0.83 11.78 -1.34
C ILE A 22 1.39 12.76 -0.33
N GLU A 23 0.52 13.18 0.57
CA GLU A 23 0.89 14.03 1.69
C GLU A 23 2.03 13.38 2.47
N SER A 24 3.01 14.18 2.90
CA SER A 24 4.19 13.71 3.62
C SER A 24 3.83 12.80 4.80
N TYR A 25 2.69 13.07 5.44
CA TYR A 25 2.13 12.27 6.52
C TYR A 25 1.73 10.85 6.10
N SER A 26 1.10 10.70 4.92
CA SER A 26 0.74 9.39 4.35
C SER A 26 1.98 8.57 4.02
N LEU A 27 3.03 9.22 3.50
CA LEU A 27 4.32 8.56 3.27
C LEU A 27 4.96 8.08 4.57
N THR A 28 4.97 8.92 5.61
CA THR A 28 5.51 8.53 6.92
C THR A 28 4.78 7.31 7.50
N ILE A 29 3.45 7.22 7.33
CA ILE A 29 2.69 6.02 7.73
C ILE A 29 3.18 4.79 6.97
N MET A 30 3.30 4.88 5.65
CA MET A 30 3.74 3.74 4.82
C MET A 30 5.17 3.31 5.16
N GLU A 31 6.11 4.25 5.31
CA GLU A 31 7.50 3.98 5.67
C GLU A 31 7.61 3.33 7.07
N THR A 32 6.89 3.86 8.06
CA THR A 32 6.87 3.30 9.43
C THR A 32 6.28 1.88 9.45
N SER A 33 5.35 1.59 8.54
CA SER A 33 4.81 0.24 8.34
C SER A 33 5.73 -0.65 7.48
N ASN A 34 6.95 -0.23 7.14
CA ASN A 34 7.87 -0.92 6.21
C ASN A 34 7.23 -1.24 4.85
N PHE A 35 6.32 -0.37 4.41
CA PHE A 35 5.47 -0.57 3.23
C PHE A 35 4.69 -1.89 3.25
N LYS A 36 4.43 -2.46 4.43
CA LYS A 36 3.57 -3.63 4.60
C LYS A 36 2.16 -3.17 4.96
N GLY A 37 1.19 -3.64 4.20
CA GLY A 37 -0.21 -3.33 4.41
C GLY A 37 -1.10 -4.52 4.10
N GLU A 38 -2.39 -4.26 4.09
CA GLU A 38 -3.41 -5.26 3.82
C GLU A 38 -4.31 -4.81 2.68
N ILE A 39 -4.68 -5.72 1.78
CA ILE A 39 -5.63 -5.40 0.71
C ILE A 39 -7.02 -5.22 1.32
N THR A 40 -7.54 -4.01 1.23
CA THR A 40 -8.85 -3.62 1.79
C THR A 40 -9.95 -3.59 0.72
N LYS A 41 -9.59 -3.39 -0.55
CA LYS A 41 -10.51 -3.36 -1.69
C LYS A 41 -9.76 -3.74 -2.97
N ILE A 42 -10.44 -4.38 -3.92
CA ILE A 42 -9.94 -4.61 -5.27
C ILE A 42 -11.01 -4.11 -6.25
N GLU A 43 -10.68 -3.16 -7.11
CA GLU A 43 -11.60 -2.56 -8.07
C GLU A 43 -10.86 -2.28 -9.38
N ASP A 44 -11.39 -2.74 -10.51
CA ASP A 44 -10.82 -2.53 -11.86
C ASP A 44 -9.32 -2.87 -11.98
N GLY A 45 -8.86 -3.92 -11.28
CA GLY A 45 -7.45 -4.34 -11.28
C GLY A 45 -6.53 -3.51 -10.37
N ILE A 46 -7.08 -2.51 -9.68
CA ILE A 46 -6.40 -1.73 -8.64
C ILE A 46 -6.63 -2.40 -7.28
N HIS A 47 -5.55 -2.62 -6.56
CA HIS A 47 -5.53 -3.21 -5.22
C HIS A 47 -5.32 -2.09 -4.22
N PHE A 48 -6.35 -1.79 -3.43
CA PHE A 48 -6.27 -0.79 -2.38
C PHE A 48 -5.65 -1.38 -1.13
N VAL A 49 -4.42 -0.96 -0.82
CA VAL A 49 -3.67 -1.42 0.33
C VAL A 49 -3.82 -0.41 1.45
N GLY A 50 -4.33 -0.89 2.58
CA GLY A 50 -4.41 -0.15 3.83
C GLY A 50 -3.14 -0.32 4.66
N PHE A 51 -2.54 0.80 5.06
CA PHE A 51 -1.44 0.84 6.02
C PHE A 51 -1.96 1.45 7.31
N LYS A 52 -1.76 0.74 8.43
CA LYS A 52 -2.19 1.19 9.74
C LYS A 52 -1.02 1.03 10.72
N ASN A 53 -0.74 2.09 11.46
CA ASN A 53 0.21 2.11 12.57
C ASN A 53 -0.24 3.14 13.61
N ASP A 54 0.63 3.43 14.57
CA ASP A 54 0.33 4.36 15.68
C ASP A 54 0.11 5.81 15.23
N LEU A 55 0.63 6.19 14.06
CA LEU A 55 0.42 7.52 13.50
C LEU A 55 -0.98 7.65 12.90
N GLY A 56 -1.54 6.57 12.34
CA GLY A 56 -2.87 6.60 11.75
C GLY A 56 -3.14 5.48 10.75
N ARG A 57 -4.05 5.74 9.82
CA ARG A 57 -4.41 4.83 8.74
C ARG A 57 -4.44 5.58 7.41
N VAL A 58 -3.75 5.04 6.41
CA VAL A 58 -3.83 5.49 5.01
C VAL A 58 -4.24 4.30 4.14
N THR A 59 -4.95 4.56 3.05
CA THR A 59 -5.28 3.55 2.05
C THR A 59 -4.93 4.09 0.68
N GLN A 60 -4.16 3.33 -0.08
CA GLN A 60 -3.64 3.74 -1.38
C GLN A 60 -3.87 2.62 -2.41
N GLY A 61 -4.23 2.99 -3.63
CA GLY A 61 -4.40 2.06 -4.74
C GLY A 61 -3.08 1.74 -5.43
N PHE A 62 -2.83 0.46 -5.69
CA PHE A 62 -1.65 -0.04 -6.40
C PHE A 62 -2.03 -1.05 -7.48
N LYS A 63 -1.23 -1.15 -8.53
CA LYS A 63 -1.34 -2.24 -9.50
C LYS A 63 -0.73 -3.51 -8.95
N ALA A 64 -1.13 -4.65 -9.52
CA ALA A 64 -0.66 -5.97 -9.07
C ALA A 64 0.86 -6.16 -9.17
N ASP A 65 1.52 -5.49 -10.12
CA ASP A 65 2.97 -5.52 -10.31
C ASP A 65 3.74 -4.60 -9.36
N GLU A 66 3.03 -3.67 -8.69
CA GLU A 66 3.59 -2.76 -7.68
C GLU A 66 3.56 -3.35 -6.26
N ILE A 67 2.93 -4.51 -6.07
CA ILE A 67 2.79 -5.19 -4.78
C ILE A 67 3.33 -6.62 -4.81
N LYS A 68 3.89 -7.06 -3.69
CA LYS A 68 4.40 -8.40 -3.45
C LYS A 68 3.66 -9.02 -2.29
N GLU A 69 3.35 -10.31 -2.41
CA GLU A 69 2.81 -11.08 -1.29
C GLU A 69 3.84 -11.19 -0.16
N VAL A 70 3.39 -10.99 1.08
CA VAL A 70 4.20 -11.23 2.28
C VAL A 70 3.74 -12.55 2.87
N LYS A 71 4.64 -13.55 2.87
CA LYS A 71 4.45 -14.81 3.58
C LYS A 71 4.67 -14.65 5.08
#